data_AF-A0A484NMI5-F1
#
_entry.id   AF-A0A484NMI5-F1
#
_cell.length_a   1.000
_cell.length_b   1.000
_cell.length_c   1.000
_cell.angle_alpha   90.00
_cell.angle_beta   90.00
_cell.angle_gamma   90.00
#
_symmetry.space_group_name_H-M   'P 1'
#
loop_
_entity.id
_entity.type
_entity.pdbx_description
1 polymer ?
#
loop_
_entity_poly.entity_id
_entity_poly.type
_entity_poly.pdbx_seq_one_letter_code
_entity_poly.pdbx_strand_id
1 'polypeptide(L)'
;MHSREEFHSIVLSFEKIVRDGRHQVKCGSTRPTMKQLQQRVGIKPSLADCLDGLSILCEMHQSEYHLKSAVVSAISTLALKPSGVTKDLCALKQLLLDQPNIPKEEVQFIFDVIFAEDSC
;
A
#
# COMPACT_ATOMS: atom_id res chain seq x y z
N MET A 1 -2.48 -15.13 6.66
CA MET A 1 -1.22 -14.42 6.31
C MET A 1 -1.09 -14.43 4.81
N HIS A 2 -1.08 -13.27 4.16
CA HIS A 2 -0.78 -13.18 2.74
C HIS A 2 0.69 -13.54 2.48
N SER A 3 0.96 -14.29 1.40
CA SER A 3 2.31 -14.72 1.05
C SER A 3 3.14 -13.54 0.51
N ARG A 4 4.46 -13.59 0.65
CA ARG A 4 5.37 -12.53 0.16
C ARG A 4 5.18 -12.29 -1.34
N GLU A 5 4.89 -13.36 -2.06
CA GLU A 5 4.67 -13.41 -3.49
C GLU A 5 3.36 -12.69 -3.89
N GLU A 6 2.31 -12.78 -3.06
CA GLU A 6 1.06 -12.01 -3.24
C GLU A 6 1.30 -10.51 -3.10
N PHE A 7 2.04 -10.07 -2.07
CA PHE A 7 2.37 -8.65 -1.89
C PHE A 7 3.19 -8.11 -3.07
N HIS A 8 4.18 -8.88 -3.53
CA HIS A 8 5.00 -8.48 -4.67
C HIS A 8 4.18 -8.36 -5.96
N SER A 9 3.23 -9.28 -6.19
CA SER A 9 2.32 -9.21 -7.34
C SER A 9 1.43 -7.96 -7.34
N ILE A 10 0.95 -7.55 -6.16
CA ILE A 10 0.17 -6.32 -5.98
C ILE A 10 1.01 -5.09 -6.35
N VAL A 11 2.25 -5.01 -5.84
CA VAL A 11 3.18 -3.91 -6.16
C VAL A 11 3.42 -3.81 -7.67
N LEU A 12 3.73 -4.93 -8.33
CA LEU A 12 3.95 -4.96 -9.78
C LEU A 12 2.73 -4.50 -10.58
N SER A 13 1.54 -4.86 -10.11
CA SER A 13 0.27 -4.46 -10.73
C SER A 13 0.05 -2.95 -10.61
N PHE A 14 0.30 -2.36 -9.44
CA PHE A 14 0.23 -0.91 -9.25
C PHE A 14 1.21 -0.16 -10.14
N GLU A 15 2.47 -0.58 -10.20
CA GLU A 15 3.47 0.04 -11.05
C GLU A 15 3.07 0.03 -12.52
N LYS A 16 2.50 -1.09 -12.98
CA LYS A 16 2.03 -1.22 -14.37
C LYS A 16 0.91 -0.21 -14.65
N ILE A 17 -0.10 -0.12 -13.79
CA ILE A 17 -1.24 0.79 -13.98
C ILE A 17 -0.76 2.26 -13.99
N VAL A 18 0.18 2.62 -13.10
CA VAL A 18 0.77 3.97 -13.07
C VAL A 18 1.51 4.30 -14.37
N ARG A 19 2.35 3.38 -14.86
CA ARG A 19 3.08 3.56 -16.12
C ARG A 19 2.11 3.71 -17.30
N ASP A 20 1.18 2.77 -17.44
CA ASP A 20 0.23 2.74 -18.56
C ASP A 20 -0.66 4.00 -18.56
N GLY A 21 -1.08 4.47 -17.38
CA GLY A 21 -1.86 5.69 -17.23
C GLY A 21 -1.06 6.96 -17.58
N ARG A 22 0.19 7.09 -17.11
CA ARG A 22 1.04 8.26 -17.47
C ARG A 22 1.31 8.35 -18.96
N HIS A 23 1.41 7.21 -19.66
CA HIS A 23 1.57 7.19 -21.11
C HIS A 23 0.33 7.70 -21.86
N GLN A 24 -0.86 7.62 -21.26
CA GLN A 24 -2.11 8.15 -21.82
C GLN A 24 -2.29 9.65 -21.53
N VAL A 25 -1.74 10.16 -20.42
CA VAL A 25 -1.89 11.57 -19.98
C VAL A 25 -0.69 12.42 -20.40
N LYS A 26 -0.16 12.23 -21.61
CA LYS A 26 1.00 12.98 -22.15
C LYS A 26 0.72 14.49 -22.30
N CYS A 27 0.65 15.23 -21.20
CA CYS A 27 0.91 16.67 -21.10
C CYS A 27 0.88 17.12 -19.63
N GLY A 28 2.07 17.28 -19.05
CA GLY A 28 2.31 18.01 -17.81
C GLY A 28 2.10 17.21 -16.52
N SER A 29 3.17 16.93 -15.77
CA SER A 29 3.00 16.74 -14.32
C SER A 29 4.29 17.09 -13.59
N THR A 30 4.22 18.20 -12.86
CA THR A 30 4.99 18.40 -11.64
C THR A 30 4.21 17.67 -10.56
N ARG A 31 4.79 16.60 -10.01
CA ARG A 31 4.16 15.74 -9.00
C ARG A 31 3.68 16.59 -7.80
N PRO A 32 2.36 16.69 -7.54
CA PRO A 32 1.84 17.46 -6.42
C PRO A 32 2.21 16.79 -5.10
N THR A 33 2.46 17.60 -4.08
CA THR A 33 2.80 17.14 -2.73
C THR A 33 1.56 16.70 -1.95
N MET A 34 1.73 15.84 -0.94
CA MET A 34 0.66 15.37 -0.04
C MET A 34 -0.20 16.53 0.53
N LYS A 35 0.42 17.66 0.86
CA LYS A 35 -0.27 18.85 1.36
C LYS A 35 -1.16 19.51 0.30
N GLN A 36 -0.72 19.53 -0.96
CA GLN A 36 -1.50 20.08 -2.07
C GLN A 36 -2.69 19.18 -2.42
N LEU A 37 -2.55 17.86 -2.26
CA LEU A 37 -3.65 16.92 -2.43
C LEU A 37 -4.72 17.08 -1.34
N GLN A 38 -4.31 17.24 -0.07
CA GLN A 38 -5.24 17.47 1.05
C GLN A 38 -6.04 18.77 0.95
N GLN A 39 -5.52 19.79 0.27
CA GLN A 39 -6.23 21.07 0.08
C GLN A 39 -7.35 20.99 -0.98
N ARG A 40 -7.45 19.90 -1.75
CA ARG A 40 -8.44 19.73 -2.84
C ARG A 40 -9.66 18.87 -2.45
N VAL A 41 -9.86 18.60 -1.16
CA VAL A 41 -10.99 17.80 -0.66
C VAL A 41 -12.32 18.40 -1.12
N GLY A 42 -13.19 17.60 -1.74
CA GLY A 42 -14.51 18.02 -2.26
C GLY A 42 -14.53 18.44 -3.74
N ILE A 43 -13.37 18.50 -4.41
CA ILE A 43 -13.27 18.77 -5.86
C ILE A 43 -13.14 17.43 -6.60
N LYS A 44 -13.89 17.24 -7.69
CA LYS A 44 -13.78 16.05 -8.54
C LYS A 44 -12.34 15.94 -9.08
N PRO A 45 -11.59 14.85 -8.80
CA PRO A 45 -10.20 14.73 -9.23
C PRO A 45 -10.10 14.58 -10.74
N SER A 46 -9.08 15.21 -11.34
CA SER A 46 -8.73 14.96 -12.74
C SER A 46 -8.04 13.60 -12.88
N LEU A 47 -7.94 13.08 -14.11
CA LEU A 47 -7.19 11.85 -14.38
C LEU A 47 -5.73 11.95 -13.92
N ALA A 48 -5.10 13.13 -14.05
CA ALA A 48 -3.75 13.36 -13.55
C ALA A 48 -3.68 13.26 -12.01
N ASP A 49 -4.66 13.83 -11.30
CA ASP A 49 -4.76 13.71 -9.84
C ASP A 49 -4.93 12.25 -9.40
N CYS A 50 -5.74 11.48 -10.13
CA CYS A 50 -5.92 10.04 -9.86
C CYS A 50 -4.62 9.24 -10.07
N LEU A 51 -3.86 9.53 -11.12
CA LEU A 51 -2.58 8.86 -11.39
C LEU A 51 -1.50 9.23 -10.37
N ASP A 52 -1.49 10.48 -9.90
CA ASP A 52 -0.57 10.91 -8.85
C ASP A 52 -0.95 10.27 -7.50
N GLY A 53 -2.24 10.18 -7.18
CA GLY A 53 -2.74 9.41 -6.03
C GLY A 53 -2.35 7.93 -6.10
N LEU A 54 -2.49 7.30 -7.27
CA LEU A 54 -2.09 5.92 -7.50
C LEU A 54 -0.57 5.72 -7.34
N SER A 55 0.24 6.68 -7.79
CA SER A 55 1.69 6.66 -7.60
C SER A 55 2.07 6.70 -6.12
N ILE A 56 1.39 7.53 -5.32
CA ILE A 56 1.61 7.60 -3.87
C ILE A 56 1.21 6.28 -3.21
N LEU A 57 0.07 5.70 -3.59
CA LEU A 57 -0.35 4.39 -3.09
C LEU A 57 0.68 3.30 -3.42
N CYS A 58 1.25 3.31 -4.63
CA CYS A 58 2.31 2.38 -5.01
C CYS A 58 3.55 2.52 -4.12
N GLU A 59 4.01 3.74 -3.85
CA GLU A 59 5.15 4.01 -2.97
C GLU A 59 4.88 3.56 -1.52
N MET A 60 3.66 3.77 -1.02
CA MET A 60 3.25 3.30 0.30
C MET A 60 3.30 1.77 0.41
N HIS A 61 2.70 1.06 -0.56
CA HIS A 61 2.70 -0.41 -0.58
C HIS A 61 4.10 -0.99 -0.77
N GLN A 62 4.95 -0.37 -1.58
CA GLN A 62 6.36 -0.75 -1.68
C GLN A 62 7.07 -0.60 -0.34
N SER A 63 6.89 0.53 0.35
CA SER A 63 7.53 0.78 1.65
C SER A 63 7.06 -0.22 2.71
N GLU A 64 5.76 -0.52 2.73
CA GLU A 64 5.16 -1.53 3.59
C GLU A 64 5.72 -2.93 3.31
N TYR A 65 5.83 -3.33 2.05
CA TYR A 65 6.44 -4.60 1.64
C TYR A 65 7.88 -4.72 2.13
N HIS A 66 8.70 -3.69 1.91
CA HIS A 66 10.10 -3.70 2.36
C HIS A 66 10.20 -3.81 3.88
N LEU A 67 9.38 -3.07 4.62
CA LEU A 67 9.34 -3.14 6.08
C LEU A 67 8.96 -4.54 6.56
N LYS A 68 7.86 -5.12 6.04
CA LYS A 68 7.41 -6.47 6.40
C LYS A 68 8.46 -7.53 6.07
N SER A 69 9.09 -7.43 4.90
CA SER A 69 10.19 -8.32 4.48
C SER A 69 11.40 -8.23 5.41
N ALA A 70 11.80 -7.00 5.78
CA ALA A 70 12.89 -6.77 6.72
C ALA A 70 12.58 -7.31 8.12
N VAL A 71 11.35 -7.12 8.62
CA VAL A 71 10.90 -7.66 9.91
C VAL A 71 10.92 -9.19 9.91
N VAL A 72 10.40 -9.84 8.86
CA VAL A 72 10.44 -11.31 8.72
C VAL A 72 11.88 -11.81 8.70
N SER A 73 12.77 -11.17 7.93
CA SER A 73 14.20 -11.52 7.88
C SER A 73 14.88 -11.36 9.24
N ALA A 74 14.58 -10.28 9.97
CA ALA A 74 15.08 -10.05 11.33
C ALA A 74 14.58 -11.12 12.31
N ILE A 75 13.30 -11.50 12.26
CA ILE A 75 12.73 -12.58 13.06
C ILE A 75 13.45 -13.90 12.77
N SER A 76 13.64 -14.26 11.50
CA SER A 76 14.37 -15.48 11.10
C SER A 76 15.80 -15.48 11.64
N THR A 77 16.49 -14.34 11.56
CA THR A 77 17.88 -14.20 12.05
C THR A 77 17.95 -14.32 13.58
N LEU A 78 17.00 -13.72 14.29
CA LEU A 78 16.93 -13.76 15.75
C LEU A 78 16.52 -15.13 16.27
N ALA A 79 15.65 -15.84 15.57
CA ALA A 79 15.21 -17.19 15.94
C ALA A 79 16.34 -18.24 15.89
N LEU A 80 17.41 -17.97 15.14
CA LEU A 80 18.58 -18.85 14.99
C LEU A 80 19.70 -18.56 16.01
N LYS A 81 19.60 -17.48 16.80
CA LYS A 81 20.65 -17.11 17.77
C LYS A 81 20.42 -17.77 19.13
N PRO A 82 21.44 -18.41 19.74
CA PRO A 82 21.28 -19.23 20.94
C PRO A 82 21.19 -18.47 22.27
N SER A 83 20.94 -17.15 22.30
CA SER A 83 20.94 -16.39 23.54
C SER A 83 19.80 -15.37 23.61
N GLY A 84 18.97 -15.44 24.66
CA GLY A 84 18.37 -14.32 25.41
C GLY A 84 17.51 -13.25 24.70
N VAL A 85 17.48 -13.15 23.37
CA VAL A 85 16.77 -12.10 22.62
C VAL A 85 15.31 -12.51 22.42
N THR A 86 14.62 -12.78 23.54
CA THR A 86 13.20 -13.15 23.52
C THR A 86 12.31 -11.92 23.35
N LYS A 87 12.71 -10.76 23.90
CA LYS A 87 11.90 -9.53 23.88
C LYS A 87 11.76 -8.95 22.47
N ASP A 88 12.86 -8.74 21.74
CA ASP A 88 12.81 -8.17 20.39
C ASP A 88 12.13 -9.13 19.41
N LEU A 89 12.38 -10.44 19.53
CA LEU A 89 11.71 -11.46 18.74
C LEU A 89 10.20 -11.45 18.97
N CYS A 90 9.75 -11.35 20.22
CA CYS A 90 8.33 -11.25 20.55
C CYS A 90 7.73 -9.93 20.06
N ALA A 91 8.41 -8.80 20.24
CA ALA A 91 7.95 -7.50 19.77
C ALA A 91 7.78 -7.46 18.23
N LEU A 92 8.75 -8.01 17.48
CA LEU A 92 8.67 -8.09 16.02
C LEU A 92 7.55 -9.05 15.56
N LYS A 93 7.30 -10.14 16.29
CA LYS A 93 6.16 -11.03 16.01
C LYS A 93 4.82 -10.35 16.28
N GLN A 94 4.69 -9.63 17.39
CA GLN A 94 3.47 -8.87 17.72
C GLN A 94 3.21 -7.77 16.68
N LEU A 95 4.25 -7.05 16.24
CA LEU A 95 4.12 -6.04 15.18
C LEU A 95 3.52 -6.58 13.88
N LEU A 96 3.75 -7.85 13.53
CA LEU A 96 3.15 -8.50 12.37
C LEU A 96 1.68 -8.91 12.61
N LEU A 97 1.32 -9.22 13.85
CA LEU A 97 -0.04 -9.61 14.24
C LEU A 97 -0.96 -8.39 14.41
N ASP A 98 -0.42 -7.27 14.87
CA ASP A 98 -1.15 -6.01 15.11
C ASP A 98 -1.47 -5.25 13.81
N GLN A 99 -1.04 -5.75 12.65
CA GLN A 99 -1.38 -5.14 11.36
C GLN A 99 -2.89 -5.26 11.09
N PRO A 100 -3.51 -4.25 10.46
CA PRO A 100 -4.92 -4.31 10.10
C PRO A 100 -5.17 -5.51 9.17
N ASN A 101 -5.85 -6.54 9.69
CA ASN A 101 -6.31 -7.69 8.93
C ASN A 101 -7.74 -7.42 8.43
N ILE A 102 -7.89 -6.43 7.54
CA ILE A 102 -9.18 -6.07 6.96
C ILE A 102 -9.60 -7.25 6.05
N PRO A 103 -10.70 -7.95 6.35
CA PRO A 103 -11.20 -9.04 5.52
C PRO A 103 -11.52 -8.52 4.11
N LYS A 104 -11.33 -9.37 3.09
CA LYS A 104 -11.61 -9.01 1.70
C LYS A 104 -13.06 -8.55 1.52
N GLU A 105 -13.97 -9.12 2.30
CA GLU A 105 -15.40 -8.82 2.32
C GLU A 105 -15.67 -7.41 2.82
N GLU A 106 -14.92 -6.94 3.83
CA GLU A 106 -15.03 -5.58 4.35
C GLU A 106 -14.47 -4.56 3.35
N VAL A 107 -13.37 -4.89 2.68
CA VAL A 107 -12.85 -4.07 1.57
C VAL A 107 -13.89 -3.97 0.44
N GLN A 108 -14.47 -5.10 0.02
CA GLN A 108 -15.47 -5.12 -1.04
C GLN A 108 -16.72 -4.33 -0.65
N PHE A 109 -17.19 -4.47 0.59
CA PHE A 109 -18.32 -3.70 1.11
C PHE A 109 -18.06 -2.19 1.07
N ILE A 110 -16.87 -1.74 1.46
CA ILE A 110 -16.50 -0.31 1.39
C ILE A 110 -16.46 0.17 -0.07
N PHE A 111 -15.91 -0.63 -0.99
CA PHE A 111 -15.93 -0.33 -2.43
C PHE A 111 -17.37 -0.19 -2.92
N ASP A 112 -18.24 -1.15 -2.61
CA ASP A 112 -19.63 -1.16 -3.05
C ASP A 112 -20.38 0.08 -2.53
N VAL A 113 -20.13 0.51 -1.29
CA VAL A 113 -20.70 1.75 -0.72
C VAL A 113 -20.21 3.00 -1.45
N ILE A 114 -18.93 3.10 -1.78
CA ILE A 114 -18.35 4.26 -2.47
C ILE A 114 -18.88 4.38 -3.90
N PHE A 115 -19.03 3.26 -4.61
CA PHE A 115 -19.46 3.22 -6.01
C PHE A 115 -20.96 2.99 -6.21
N ALA A 116 -21.75 2.91 -5.12
CA ALA A 116 -23.20 2.74 -5.20
C ALA A 116 -23.93 3.94 -5.81
N GLU A 117 -23.32 5.12 -5.90
CA GLU A 117 -23.94 6.35 -6.38
C GLU A 117 -23.62 6.70 -7.85
N ASP A 118 -22.77 5.94 -8.56
CA ASP A 118 -22.44 6.21 -9.98
C ASP A 118 -23.50 5.70 -10.99
N SER A 119 -24.67 5.29 -10.49
CA SER A 119 -25.83 4.84 -11.28
C SER A 119 -27.03 5.79 -11.14
N CYS A 120 -26.87 7.04 -11.57
CA CYS A 120 -27.99 7.93 -11.92
C CYS A 120 -27.63 8.85 -13.09
#